data_AF-K1S2U4-F1
#
_entry.id   AF-K1S2U4-F1
#
_cell.length_a   1.000
_cell.length_b   1.000
_cell.length_c   1.000
_cell.angle_alpha   90.00
_cell.angle_beta   90.00
_cell.angle_gamma   90.00
#
_symmetry.space_group_name_H-M   'P 1'
#
loop_
_entity.id
_entity.type
_entity.pdbx_description
1 polymer ?
#
loop_
_entity_poly.entity_id
_entity_poly.type
_entity_poly.pdbx_seq_one_letter_code
_entity_poly.pdbx_strand_id
1 'polypeptide(L)'
;ITPADILAIKGPTAVQEYIVNEVQDVYRLQGVKINDKHFEIIVRQMMRKVEIDEPGDTRFLEQQVVDKQEFMEENDRIWGKKVVVDSGDSQNLQPGQIVTARKLRDENSMLKRRDLKPVEVRDAIPATSTQILQGITRAALGTSSFMSAASFQETTKVFE
;
A
#
# COMPACT_ATOMS: atom_id res chain seq x y z
N ILE A 1 6.74 15.53 21.62
CA ILE A 1 6.57 14.28 20.85
C ILE A 1 5.56 14.59 19.75
N THR A 2 5.91 14.40 18.49
CA THR A 2 4.97 14.65 17.39
C THR A 2 4.12 13.40 17.12
N PRO A 3 2.90 13.53 16.56
CA PRO A 3 2.10 12.37 16.14
C PRO A 3 2.83 11.45 15.14
N ALA A 4 3.73 12.01 14.32
CA ALA A 4 4.57 11.24 13.40
C ALA A 4 5.59 10.37 14.16
N ASP A 5 6.21 10.89 15.22
CA ASP A 5 7.12 10.11 16.06
C ASP A 5 6.39 8.96 16.77
N ILE A 6 5.16 9.22 17.23
CA ILE A 6 4.31 8.17 17.84
C ILE A 6 3.98 7.09 16.81
N LEU A 7 3.74 7.47 15.54
CA LEU A 7 3.44 6.52 14.47
C LEU A 7 4.60 5.57 14.21
N ALA A 8 5.80 6.14 14.10
CA ALA A 8 7.01 5.39 13.83
C ALA A 8 7.39 4.46 14.99
N ILE A 9 7.17 4.87 16.25
CA ILE A 9 7.63 4.12 17.43
C ILE A 9 6.57 3.18 17.99
N LYS A 10 5.33 3.65 18.15
CA LYS A 10 4.24 2.94 18.85
C LYS A 10 3.19 2.39 17.89
N GLY A 11 3.26 2.73 16.60
CA GLY A 11 2.32 2.25 15.60
C GLY A 11 0.99 3.00 15.56
N PRO A 12 0.09 2.60 14.65
CA PRO A 12 -1.08 3.39 14.28
C PRO A 12 -2.14 3.51 15.38
N THR A 13 -2.33 2.45 16.17
CA THR A 13 -3.32 2.44 17.27
C THR A 13 -2.99 3.51 18.31
N ALA A 14 -1.71 3.64 18.68
CA ALA A 14 -1.27 4.61 19.68
C ALA A 14 -1.39 6.06 19.18
N VAL A 15 -1.13 6.30 17.89
CA VAL A 15 -1.34 7.63 17.28
C VAL A 15 -2.81 7.99 17.27
N GLN A 16 -3.66 7.04 16.90
CA GLN A 16 -5.10 7.27 16.85
C GLN A 16 -5.64 7.62 18.24
N GLU A 17 -5.27 6.85 19.27
CA GLU A 17 -5.65 7.11 20.66
C GLU A 17 -5.13 8.48 21.13
N TYR A 18 -3.87 8.81 20.83
CA TYR A 18 -3.28 10.11 21.16
C TYR A 18 -4.08 11.27 20.54
N ILE A 19 -4.35 11.22 19.23
CA ILE A 19 -5.05 12.31 18.54
C ILE A 19 -6.50 12.42 19.04
N VAL A 20 -7.18 11.30 19.24
CA VAL A 20 -8.58 11.30 19.71
C VAL A 20 -8.67 11.90 21.11
N ASN A 21 -7.77 11.54 22.03
CA ASN A 21 -7.76 12.09 23.38
C ASN A 21 -7.47 13.60 23.40
N GLU A 22 -6.45 14.05 22.67
CA GLU A 22 -6.11 15.48 22.57
C GLU A 22 -7.28 16.32 22.04
N VAL A 23 -7.96 15.85 20.99
CA VAL A 23 -9.11 16.57 20.44
C VAL A 23 -10.28 16.56 21.41
N GLN A 24 -10.56 15.42 22.07
CA GLN A 24 -11.63 15.34 23.05
C GLN A 24 -11.45 16.29 24.23
N ASP A 25 -10.24 16.41 24.76
CA ASP A 25 -9.97 17.26 25.92
C ASP A 25 -10.30 18.74 25.65
N VAL A 26 -10.03 19.21 24.43
CA VAL A 26 -10.42 20.57 24.00
C VAL A 26 -11.94 20.74 23.94
N TYR A 27 -12.67 19.77 23.37
CA TYR A 27 -14.13 19.86 23.28
C TYR A 27 -14.82 19.71 24.64
N ARG A 28 -14.29 18.85 25.51
CA ARG A 28 -14.73 18.69 26.90
C ARG A 28 -14.57 20.00 27.66
N LEU A 29 -13.44 20.70 27.47
CA LEU A 29 -13.18 22.01 28.08
C LEU A 29 -14.17 23.09 27.61
N GLN A 30 -14.65 22.99 26.37
CA GLN A 30 -15.69 23.88 25.82
C GLN A 30 -17.13 23.45 26.17
N GLY A 31 -17.29 22.37 26.97
CA GLY A 31 -18.60 21.86 27.36
C GLY A 31 -19.37 21.15 26.24
N VAL A 32 -18.73 20.87 25.10
CA VAL A 32 -19.35 20.19 23.96
C VAL A 32 -19.10 18.69 24.06
N LYS A 33 -20.18 17.90 24.12
CA LYS A 33 -20.10 16.43 24.10
C LYS A 33 -20.17 15.94 22.65
N ILE A 34 -19.07 15.43 22.12
CA ILE A 34 -18.99 14.79 20.80
C ILE A 34 -18.63 13.32 21.01
N ASN A 35 -19.22 12.43 20.21
CA ASN A 35 -18.91 11.01 20.26
C ASN A 35 -17.54 10.73 19.61
N ASP A 36 -16.70 9.99 20.33
CA ASP A 36 -15.34 9.56 19.98
C ASP A 36 -15.24 8.97 18.57
N LYS A 37 -16.26 8.22 18.14
CA LYS A 37 -16.31 7.60 16.81
C LYS A 37 -16.15 8.59 15.66
N HIS A 38 -16.60 9.84 15.83
CA HIS A 38 -16.43 10.86 14.79
C HIS A 38 -14.96 11.20 14.57
N PHE A 39 -14.20 11.35 15.66
CA PHE A 39 -12.77 11.64 15.58
C PHE A 39 -11.98 10.44 15.09
N GLU A 40 -12.33 9.24 15.53
CA GLU A 40 -11.71 8.01 15.03
C GLU A 40 -11.85 7.87 13.51
N ILE A 41 -13.03 8.15 12.96
CA ILE A 41 -13.27 8.09 11.51
C ILE A 41 -12.41 9.13 10.78
N ILE A 42 -12.29 10.35 11.32
CA ILE A 42 -11.46 11.41 10.72
C ILE A 42 -9.98 11.01 10.74
N VAL A 43 -9.46 10.58 11.89
CA VAL A 43 -8.06 10.14 12.02
C VAL A 43 -7.78 8.94 11.11
N ARG A 44 -8.72 8.00 11.00
CA ARG A 44 -8.62 6.90 10.04
C ARG A 44 -8.49 7.40 8.60
N GLN A 45 -9.24 8.42 8.19
CA GLN A 45 -9.10 9.00 6.84
C GLN A 45 -7.73 9.66 6.63
N MET A 46 -7.18 10.32 7.66
CA MET A 46 -5.84 10.92 7.62
C MET A 46 -4.71 9.90 7.46
N MET A 47 -4.95 8.63 7.83
CA MET A 47 -3.96 7.54 7.82
C MET A 47 -4.15 6.53 6.67
N ARG A 48 -4.92 6.89 5.64
CA ARG A 48 -5.25 5.98 4.53
C ARG A 48 -4.12 5.72 3.55
N LYS A 49 -3.05 6.49 3.60
CA LYS A 49 -1.93 6.39 2.67
C LYS A 49 -0.73 5.72 3.32
N VAL A 50 0.06 5.05 2.50
CA VAL A 50 1.37 4.50 2.87
C VAL A 50 2.40 5.01 1.88
N GLU A 51 3.63 5.18 2.35
CA GLU A 51 4.79 5.50 1.53
C GLU A 51 5.60 4.21 1.31
N ILE A 52 5.94 3.92 0.07
CA ILE A 52 6.68 2.70 -0.29
C ILE A 52 8.14 2.85 0.11
N ASP A 53 8.62 1.93 0.94
CA ASP A 53 10.02 1.88 1.36
C ASP A 53 10.83 1.08 0.33
N GLU A 54 10.46 -0.19 0.11
CA GLU A 54 11.04 -1.04 -0.94
C GLU A 54 9.93 -1.58 -1.84
N PRO A 55 10.00 -1.40 -3.18
CA PRO A 55 8.94 -1.83 -4.09
C PRO A 55 8.92 -3.35 -4.36
N GLY A 56 10.03 -4.05 -4.10
CA GLY A 56 10.16 -5.48 -4.41
C GLY A 56 9.88 -5.79 -5.89
N ASP A 57 9.07 -6.83 -6.15
CA ASP A 57 8.62 -7.23 -7.50
C ASP A 57 7.23 -6.69 -7.86
N THR A 58 6.72 -5.71 -7.10
CA THR A 58 5.44 -5.06 -7.38
C THR A 58 5.59 -3.98 -8.45
N ARG A 59 4.46 -3.39 -8.86
CA ARG A 59 4.43 -2.25 -9.79
C ARG A 59 4.76 -0.90 -9.15
N PHE A 60 5.03 -0.85 -7.85
CA PHE A 60 5.25 0.41 -7.15
C PHE A 60 6.65 1.00 -7.40
N LEU A 61 6.78 2.29 -7.13
CA LEU A 61 8.06 2.99 -7.10
C LEU A 61 8.44 3.30 -5.65
N GLU A 62 9.75 3.36 -5.38
CA GLU A 62 10.28 3.81 -4.09
C GLU A 62 9.81 5.25 -3.77
N GLN A 63 9.50 5.52 -2.50
CA GLN A 63 8.93 6.79 -2.00
C GLN A 63 7.57 7.17 -2.61
N GLN A 64 6.95 6.28 -3.39
CA GLN A 64 5.61 6.51 -3.91
C GLN A 64 4.60 6.50 -2.76
N VAL A 65 3.70 7.48 -2.74
CA VAL A 65 2.58 7.48 -1.79
C VAL A 65 1.36 6.88 -2.47
N VAL A 66 0.89 5.74 -1.95
CA VAL A 66 -0.26 4.99 -2.50
C VAL A 66 -1.36 4.80 -1.47
N ASP A 67 -2.56 4.45 -1.92
CA ASP A 67 -3.62 4.06 -0.99
C ASP A 67 -3.25 2.75 -0.30
N LYS A 68 -3.47 2.68 1.02
CA LYS A 68 -3.18 1.49 1.82
C LYS A 68 -3.91 0.28 1.29
N GLN A 69 -5.12 0.43 0.77
CA GLN A 69 -5.85 -0.69 0.19
C GLN A 69 -5.20 -1.18 -1.11
N GLU A 70 -4.82 -0.27 -2.01
CA GLU A 70 -4.13 -0.62 -3.25
C GLU A 70 -2.79 -1.31 -3.00
N PHE A 71 -2.04 -0.84 -2.00
CA PHE A 71 -0.80 -1.49 -1.54
C PHE A 71 -1.04 -2.94 -1.11
N MET A 72 -2.04 -3.16 -0.27
CA MET A 72 -2.37 -4.51 0.22
C MET A 72 -2.81 -5.43 -0.93
N GLU A 73 -3.67 -4.95 -1.82
CA GLU A 73 -4.14 -5.72 -2.99
C GLU A 73 -3.00 -6.14 -3.92
N GLU A 74 -2.04 -5.24 -4.18
CA GLU A 74 -0.88 -5.54 -5.02
C GLU A 74 0.07 -6.55 -4.35
N ASN A 75 0.29 -6.43 -3.05
CA ASN A 75 1.10 -7.39 -2.29
C ASN A 75 0.44 -8.78 -2.26
N ASP A 76 -0.87 -8.85 -2.03
CA ASP A 76 -1.63 -10.09 -2.10
C ASP A 76 -1.59 -10.72 -3.49
N ARG A 77 -1.60 -9.89 -4.55
CA ARG A 77 -1.45 -10.34 -5.94
C ARG A 77 -0.10 -11.00 -6.19
N ILE A 78 0.97 -10.53 -5.57
CA ILE A 78 2.33 -11.06 -5.74
C ILE A 78 2.59 -12.25 -4.81
N TRP A 79 1.87 -12.35 -3.70
CA TRP A 79 2.05 -13.39 -2.70
C TRP A 79 2.04 -14.81 -3.29
N GLY A 80 3.07 -15.59 -2.96
CA GLY A 80 3.22 -16.98 -3.40
C GLY A 80 3.51 -17.18 -4.89
N LYS A 81 3.76 -16.10 -5.65
CA LYS A 81 4.26 -16.18 -7.02
C LYS A 81 5.78 -16.32 -7.06
N LYS A 82 6.28 -16.74 -8.21
CA LYS A 82 7.70 -16.93 -8.49
C LYS A 82 8.12 -16.00 -9.62
N VAL A 83 9.34 -15.48 -9.55
CA VAL A 83 9.95 -14.66 -10.61
C VAL A 83 10.95 -15.52 -11.36
N VAL A 84 10.85 -15.55 -12.68
CA VAL A 84 11.79 -16.27 -13.54
C VAL A 84 13.14 -15.58 -13.52
N VAL A 85 14.19 -16.31 -13.13
CA VAL A 85 15.58 -15.82 -13.14
C VAL A 85 16.26 -16.23 -14.44
N ASP A 86 16.08 -17.49 -14.85
CA ASP A 86 16.56 -18.04 -16.10
C ASP A 86 15.44 -18.86 -16.75
N SER A 87 15.14 -18.55 -18.02
CA SER A 87 14.14 -19.28 -18.81
C SER A 87 14.61 -20.68 -19.22
N GLY A 88 15.90 -20.99 -19.12
CA GLY A 88 16.48 -22.22 -19.63
C GLY A 88 16.13 -22.38 -21.12
N ASP A 89 15.53 -23.52 -21.47
CA ASP A 89 15.08 -23.82 -22.84
C ASP A 89 13.57 -23.57 -23.06
N SER A 90 12.87 -22.91 -22.11
CA SER A 90 11.46 -22.56 -22.29
C SER A 90 11.29 -21.47 -23.34
N GLN A 91 10.36 -21.69 -24.28
CA GLN A 91 9.91 -20.64 -25.21
C GLN A 91 8.71 -19.85 -24.68
N ASN A 92 8.08 -20.32 -23.59
CA ASN A 92 6.85 -19.74 -23.04
C ASN A 92 7.10 -18.77 -21.88
N LEU A 93 8.26 -18.88 -21.23
CA LEU A 93 8.64 -18.09 -20.06
C LEU A 93 9.87 -17.26 -20.37
N GLN A 94 9.88 -16.02 -19.88
CA GLN A 94 11.00 -15.09 -20.05
C GLN A 94 11.56 -14.66 -18.68
N PRO A 95 12.87 -14.36 -18.58
CA PRO A 95 13.45 -13.77 -17.38
C PRO A 95 12.70 -12.50 -16.93
N GLY A 96 12.49 -12.36 -15.63
CA GLY A 96 11.72 -11.29 -15.01
C GLY A 96 10.20 -11.51 -14.99
N GLN A 97 9.69 -12.54 -15.68
CA GLN A 97 8.25 -12.82 -15.66
C GLN A 97 7.80 -13.39 -14.32
N ILE A 98 6.71 -12.86 -13.78
CA ILE A 98 6.07 -13.37 -12.58
C ILE A 98 5.07 -14.46 -12.95
N VAL A 99 5.25 -15.66 -12.40
CA VAL A 99 4.45 -16.85 -12.70
C VAL A 99 3.91 -17.50 -11.43
N THR A 100 2.80 -18.22 -11.57
CA THR A 100 2.27 -19.04 -10.47
C THR A 100 3.07 -20.32 -10.34
N ALA A 101 3.16 -20.87 -9.12
CA ALA A 101 3.83 -22.14 -8.88
C ALA A 101 3.26 -23.29 -9.72
N ARG A 102 1.95 -23.25 -10.03
CA ARG A 102 1.30 -24.22 -10.92
C ARG A 102 1.83 -24.11 -12.35
N LYS A 103 1.79 -22.91 -12.96
CA LYS A 103 2.26 -22.69 -14.34
C LYS A 103 3.72 -23.10 -14.50
N LEU A 104 4.57 -22.73 -13.53
CA LEU A 104 5.97 -23.13 -13.52
C LEU A 104 6.15 -24.65 -13.46
N ARG A 105 5.39 -25.34 -12.60
CA ARG A 105 5.47 -26.79 -12.47
C ARG A 105 5.07 -27.49 -13.77
N ASP A 106 4.02 -27.02 -14.41
CA ASP A 106 3.52 -27.58 -15.67
C ASP A 106 4.58 -27.42 -16.77
N GLU A 107 5.16 -26.23 -16.93
CA GLU A 107 6.23 -25.93 -17.90
C GLU A 107 7.49 -26.78 -17.63
N ASN A 108 7.98 -26.80 -16.38
CA ASN A 108 9.17 -27.57 -16.02
C ASN A 108 8.96 -29.09 -16.18
N SER A 109 7.72 -29.58 -16.02
CA SER A 109 7.40 -30.99 -16.29
C SER A 109 7.40 -31.31 -17.78
N MET A 110 7.09 -30.36 -18.66
CA MET A 110 7.22 -30.53 -20.11
C MET A 110 8.69 -30.50 -20.56
N LEU A 111 9.49 -29.56 -20.04
CA LEU A 111 10.91 -29.44 -20.36
C LEU A 111 11.69 -30.69 -19.94
N LYS A 112 11.47 -31.16 -18.71
CA LYS A 112 12.10 -32.39 -18.20
C LYS A 112 11.76 -33.65 -19.01
N ARG A 113 10.54 -33.75 -19.56
CA ARG A 113 10.15 -34.88 -20.43
C ARG A 113 10.84 -34.87 -21.80
N ARG A 114 11.39 -33.73 -22.20
CA ARG A 114 12.11 -33.54 -23.47
C ARG A 114 13.63 -33.43 -23.26
N ASP A 115 14.12 -33.74 -22.07
CA ASP A 115 15.52 -33.59 -21.66
C ASP A 115 16.07 -32.16 -21.86
N LEU A 116 15.21 -31.15 -21.71
CA LEU A 116 15.55 -29.73 -21.83
C LEU A 116 15.81 -29.09 -20.45
N LYS A 117 16.61 -28.02 -20.42
CA LYS A 117 16.94 -27.30 -19.20
C LYS A 117 15.66 -26.65 -18.62
N PRO A 118 15.29 -26.95 -17.36
CA PRO A 118 14.11 -26.37 -16.73
C PRO A 118 14.32 -24.88 -16.41
N VAL A 119 13.21 -24.18 -16.22
CA VAL A 119 13.17 -22.78 -15.80
C VAL A 119 13.58 -22.66 -14.34
N GLU A 120 14.53 -21.77 -14.08
CA GLU A 120 14.99 -21.40 -12.73
C GLU A 120 14.23 -20.17 -12.25
N VAL A 121 13.77 -20.21 -11.00
CA VAL A 121 12.96 -19.14 -10.41
C VAL A 121 13.42 -18.80 -9.01
N ARG A 122 13.06 -17.60 -8.55
CA ARG A 122 13.09 -17.19 -7.15
C ARG A 122 11.69 -16.87 -6.65
N ASP A 123 11.54 -16.74 -5.34
CA ASP A 123 10.32 -16.18 -4.74
C ASP A 123 10.14 -14.71 -5.11
N ALA A 124 8.90 -14.32 -5.36
CA ALA A 124 8.54 -12.93 -5.55
C ALA A 124 8.52 -12.19 -4.21
N ILE A 125 9.11 -11.01 -4.18
CA ILE A 125 9.27 -10.19 -3.00
C ILE A 125 8.15 -9.13 -3.01
N PRO A 126 7.26 -9.10 -2.00
CA PRO A 126 6.25 -8.06 -1.88
C PRO A 126 6.87 -6.71 -1.53
N ALA A 127 6.15 -5.62 -1.78
CA ALA A 127 6.60 -4.30 -1.38
C ALA A 127 6.48 -4.10 0.14
N THR A 128 7.39 -3.32 0.70
CA THR A 128 7.32 -2.81 2.08
C THR A 128 6.90 -1.35 2.07
N SER A 129 6.24 -0.92 3.14
CA SER A 129 5.77 0.46 3.26
C SER A 129 5.67 0.91 4.70
N THR A 130 5.77 2.22 4.87
CA THR A 130 5.56 2.90 6.14
C THR A 130 4.25 3.69 6.07
N GLN A 131 3.43 3.55 7.11
CA GLN A 131 2.18 4.31 7.18
C GLN A 131 2.47 5.79 7.44
N ILE A 132 1.78 6.67 6.72
CA ILE A 132 1.93 8.12 6.87
C ILE A 132 0.65 8.74 7.44
N LEU A 133 0.83 9.81 8.22
CA LEU A 133 -0.27 10.63 8.71
C LEU A 133 -0.33 11.93 7.89
N GLN A 134 -1.41 12.12 7.14
CA GLN A 134 -1.64 13.31 6.34
C GLN A 134 -2.53 14.31 7.10
N GLY A 135 -2.33 15.61 6.89
CA GLY A 135 -3.29 16.62 7.32
C GLY A 135 -4.65 16.43 6.63
N ILE A 136 -5.74 16.85 7.28
CA ILE A 136 -7.11 16.66 6.79
C ILE A 136 -7.34 17.18 5.36
N THR A 137 -6.75 18.32 4.99
CA THR A 137 -6.87 18.90 3.64
C THR A 137 -6.23 18.02 2.58
N ARG A 138 -5.02 17.50 2.86
CA ARG A 138 -4.31 16.61 1.93
C ARG A 138 -5.02 15.26 1.82
N ALA A 139 -5.54 14.74 2.95
CA ALA A 139 -6.32 13.52 2.96
C ALA A 139 -7.63 13.64 2.15
N ALA A 140 -8.31 14.79 2.23
CA ALA A 140 -9.53 15.05 1.47
C ALA A 140 -9.26 15.15 -0.04
N LEU A 141 -8.22 15.89 -0.44
CA LEU A 141 -7.82 16.05 -1.84
C LEU A 141 -7.23 14.76 -2.44
N GLY A 142 -6.64 13.89 -1.63
CA GLY A 142 -6.07 12.60 -2.05
C GLY A 142 -7.09 11.47 -2.32
N THR A 143 -8.37 11.83 -2.47
CA THR A 143 -9.46 10.90 -2.79
C THR A 143 -9.45 10.57 -4.29
N SER A 144 -9.72 9.32 -4.67
CA SER A 144 -9.74 8.86 -6.07
C SER A 144 -10.89 9.42 -6.91
N SER A 145 -11.89 10.06 -6.29
CA SER A 145 -13.02 10.71 -6.95
C SER A 145 -12.65 12.14 -7.34
N PHE A 146 -12.52 12.37 -8.65
CA PHE A 146 -12.27 13.69 -9.23
C PHE A 146 -13.30 14.74 -8.77
N MET A 147 -14.58 14.39 -8.74
CA MET A 147 -15.66 15.28 -8.31
C MET A 147 -15.57 15.64 -6.81
N SER A 148 -15.04 14.73 -6.00
CA SER A 148 -14.85 14.97 -4.56
C SER A 148 -13.61 15.83 -4.29
N ALA A 149 -12.55 15.66 -5.06
CA ALA A 149 -11.35 16.49 -4.97
C ALA A 149 -11.60 17.93 -5.48
N ALA A 150 -12.31 18.07 -6.62
CA ALA A 150 -12.61 19.36 -7.23
C ALA A 150 -13.56 20.24 -6.39
N SER A 151 -14.42 19.65 -5.57
CA SER A 151 -15.35 20.38 -4.70
C SER A 151 -14.71 20.90 -3.40
N PHE A 152 -13.50 20.43 -3.04
CA PHE A 152 -12.91 20.73 -1.73
C PHE A 152 -12.11 22.05 -1.69
N GLN A 153 -11.25 22.38 -2.67
CA GLN A 153 -10.58 23.71 -2.65
C GLN A 153 -10.30 24.46 -3.97
N GLU A 154 -10.09 23.91 -5.16
CA GLU A 154 -9.81 24.76 -6.34
C GLU A 154 -10.25 24.09 -7.65
N THR A 155 -11.21 24.69 -8.36
CA THR A 155 -11.66 24.22 -9.69
C THR A 155 -10.70 24.59 -10.82
N THR A 156 -9.55 25.21 -10.53
CA THR A 156 -8.58 25.60 -11.58
C THR A 156 -7.34 24.69 -11.61
N LYS A 157 -6.86 24.18 -10.47
CA LYS A 157 -5.68 23.28 -10.42
C LYS A 157 -6.00 21.80 -10.66
N VAL A 158 -7.25 21.38 -10.48
CA VAL A 158 -7.63 19.96 -10.63
C VAL A 158 -7.80 19.56 -12.11
N PHE A 159 -7.83 20.53 -13.03
CA PHE A 159 -8.06 20.31 -14.46
C PHE A 159 -6.79 20.40 -15.33
N GLU A 160 -5.61 20.63 -14.75
CA GLU A 160 -4.31 20.61 -15.45
C GLU A 160 -3.54 19.31 -15.21
#